data_AF-A0A6B2LG37-F1
#
_entry.id   AF-A0A6B2LG37-F1
#
_cell.length_a   1.000
_cell.length_b   1.000
_cell.length_c   1.000
_cell.angle_alpha   90.00
_cell.angle_beta   90.00
_cell.angle_gamma   90.00
#
_symmetry.space_group_name_H-M   'P 1'
#
loop_
_entity.id
_entity.type
_entity.pdbx_description
1 polymer ?
#
loop_
_entity_poly.entity_id
_entity_poly.type
_entity_poly.pdbx_seq_one_letter_code
_entity_poly.pdbx_strand_id
1 'polypeptide(L)'
;MILSELLIIKSNVTITGSLSLFNGPFTLSSVHLFIKGNMNLINNSITLDLNSQVTLIGTLNLINSSLTVIYNTNNLLEGEYPLIKFNSSNIQNVKYLNNNTNCHNQLKISPTSISVLFSSSPCEEQNSTLSVGLIVGITVIVLVIVLGITIVLIKQRTDKKDLKELGLQRWSK
;
A
#
# COMPACT_ATOMS: atom_id res chain seq x y z
N MET A 1 -29.06 -5.06 26.04
CA MET A 1 -27.95 -4.10 25.91
C MET A 1 -27.41 -4.25 24.50
N ILE A 2 -27.49 -3.20 23.68
CA ILE A 2 -26.90 -3.22 22.32
C ILE A 2 -25.50 -2.67 22.50
N LEU A 3 -24.48 -3.49 22.28
CA LEU A 3 -23.10 -3.02 22.29
C LEU A 3 -22.85 -2.35 20.94
N SER A 4 -22.70 -1.03 20.93
CA SER A 4 -22.48 -0.26 19.70
C SER A 4 -21.08 -0.43 19.14
N GLU A 5 -20.09 -0.74 19.99
CA GLU A 5 -18.69 -0.95 19.64
C GLU A 5 -18.01 -1.80 20.71
N LEU A 6 -17.09 -2.67 20.31
CA LEU A 6 -16.11 -3.27 21.21
C LEU A 6 -14.69 -2.90 20.76
N LEU A 7 -13.99 -2.15 21.62
CA LEU A 7 -12.60 -1.75 21.43
C LEU A 7 -11.75 -2.31 22.57
N ILE A 8 -10.69 -3.04 22.22
CA ILE A 8 -9.71 -3.56 23.16
C ILE A 8 -8.31 -3.18 22.68
N ILE A 9 -7.50 -2.60 23.56
CA ILE A 9 -6.18 -2.05 23.23
C ILE A 9 -5.15 -2.52 24.25
N LYS A 10 -3.96 -2.94 23.78
CA LYS A 10 -2.76 -3.24 24.60
C LYS A 10 -3.07 -4.12 25.81
N SER A 11 -3.79 -5.21 25.59
CA SER A 11 -4.37 -6.02 26.66
C SER A 11 -4.29 -7.51 26.36
N ASN A 12 -4.32 -8.32 27.42
CA ASN A 12 -4.56 -9.75 27.34
C ASN A 12 -5.94 -10.03 27.95
N VAL A 13 -6.85 -10.55 27.14
CA VAL A 13 -8.25 -10.77 27.55
C VAL A 13 -8.59 -12.24 27.43
N THR A 14 -9.15 -12.81 28.50
CA THR A 14 -9.67 -14.18 28.49
C THR A 14 -11.19 -14.15 28.68
N ILE A 15 -11.90 -14.75 27.74
CA ILE A 15 -13.35 -14.98 27.83
C ILE A 15 -13.56 -16.47 28.08
N THR A 16 -14.07 -16.81 29.28
CA THR A 16 -14.31 -18.20 29.68
C THR A 16 -15.55 -18.81 29.00
N GLY A 17 -16.46 -17.97 28.49
CA GLY A 17 -17.61 -18.36 27.70
C GLY A 17 -17.44 -18.04 26.21
N SER A 18 -18.55 -17.71 25.55
CA SER A 18 -18.60 -17.31 24.14
C SER A 18 -18.69 -15.78 24.01
N LEU A 19 -18.15 -15.24 22.91
CA LEU A 19 -18.32 -13.84 22.53
C LEU A 19 -19.27 -13.75 21.34
N SER A 20 -20.32 -12.94 21.45
CA SER A 20 -21.22 -12.66 20.34
C SER A 20 -21.38 -11.16 20.14
N LEU A 21 -21.07 -10.68 18.93
CA LEU A 21 -21.25 -9.30 18.52
C LEU A 21 -22.12 -9.28 17.26
N PHE A 22 -23.16 -8.45 17.28
CA PHE A 22 -24.12 -8.31 16.19
C PHE A 22 -24.25 -6.84 15.86
N ASN A 23 -23.88 -6.47 14.64
CA ASN A 23 -23.92 -5.10 14.13
C ASN A 23 -23.04 -4.13 14.93
N GLY A 24 -21.86 -3.84 14.39
CA GLY A 24 -21.00 -2.80 14.93
C GLY A 24 -19.51 -3.03 14.66
N PRO A 25 -18.67 -2.04 14.98
CA PRO A 25 -17.24 -2.20 14.97
C PRO A 25 -16.74 -3.11 16.09
N PHE A 26 -15.80 -3.99 15.72
CA PHE A 26 -15.00 -4.77 16.66
C PHE A 26 -13.52 -4.54 16.35
N THR A 27 -12.83 -3.88 17.27
CA THR A 27 -11.45 -3.42 17.05
C THR A 27 -10.52 -3.99 18.12
N LEU A 28 -9.46 -4.67 17.68
CA LEU A 28 -8.35 -5.11 18.53
C LEU A 28 -7.05 -4.44 18.07
N SER A 29 -6.33 -3.85 19.01
CA SER A 29 -4.99 -3.29 18.75
C SER A 29 -3.98 -3.72 19.81
N SER A 30 -2.96 -4.46 19.38
CA SER A 30 -1.94 -5.08 20.24
C SER A 30 -2.58 -5.91 21.37
N VAL A 31 -3.51 -6.80 21.02
CA VAL A 31 -4.29 -7.61 21.98
C VAL A 31 -4.06 -9.10 21.77
N HIS A 32 -3.90 -9.85 22.87
CA HIS A 32 -4.12 -11.30 22.85
C HIS A 32 -5.50 -11.60 23.43
N LEU A 33 -6.43 -11.99 22.56
CA LEU A 33 -7.79 -12.37 22.94
C LEU A 33 -7.93 -13.89 22.90
N PHE A 34 -8.13 -14.49 24.06
CA PHE A 34 -8.37 -15.92 24.21
C PHE A 34 -9.83 -16.20 24.57
N ILE A 35 -10.50 -17.07 23.81
CA ILE A 35 -11.91 -17.43 24.01
C ILE A 35 -12.05 -18.94 24.13
N LYS A 36 -12.58 -19.41 25.26
CA LYS A 36 -12.82 -20.85 25.46
C LYS A 36 -14.03 -21.36 24.68
N GLY A 37 -15.05 -20.52 24.52
CA GLY A 37 -16.27 -20.84 23.76
C GLY A 37 -16.20 -20.46 22.29
N ASN A 38 -17.38 -20.20 21.73
CA ASN A 38 -17.55 -19.80 20.34
C ASN A 38 -17.39 -18.28 20.18
N MET A 39 -17.06 -17.85 18.96
CA MET A 39 -17.08 -16.45 18.57
C MET A 39 -18.10 -16.25 17.44
N ASN A 40 -19.12 -15.42 17.68
CA ASN A 40 -20.13 -15.07 16.68
C ASN A 40 -19.99 -13.60 16.30
N LEU A 41 -19.57 -13.33 15.08
CA LEU A 41 -19.45 -11.99 14.51
C LEU A 41 -20.34 -11.91 13.27
N ILE A 42 -21.51 -11.29 13.42
CA ILE A 42 -22.49 -11.09 12.34
C ILE A 42 -22.67 -9.61 12.04
N ASN A 43 -22.53 -9.22 10.77
CA ASN A 43 -22.64 -7.84 10.29
C ASN A 43 -21.67 -6.88 11.02
N ASN A 44 -20.45 -7.30 11.30
CA ASN A 44 -19.46 -6.46 11.98
C ASN A 44 -18.42 -5.92 11.01
N SER A 45 -17.89 -4.74 11.32
CA SER A 45 -16.64 -4.23 10.74
C SER A 45 -15.49 -4.53 11.70
N ILE A 46 -14.67 -5.51 11.35
CA ILE A 46 -13.63 -6.03 12.24
C ILE A 46 -12.30 -5.41 11.85
N THR A 47 -11.61 -4.85 12.84
CA THR A 47 -10.28 -4.26 12.66
C THR A 47 -9.30 -4.95 13.61
N LEU A 48 -8.19 -5.45 13.05
CA LEU A 48 -7.10 -6.08 13.80
C LEU A 48 -5.79 -5.43 13.37
N ASP A 49 -4.85 -5.19 14.28
CA ASP A 49 -3.47 -4.96 13.87
C ASP A 49 -2.66 -6.27 13.84
N LEU A 50 -1.51 -6.29 13.16
CA LEU A 50 -0.63 -7.48 13.13
C LEU A 50 -0.07 -7.90 14.50
N ASN A 51 -0.14 -7.00 15.50
CA ASN A 51 0.27 -7.29 16.87
C ASN A 51 -0.88 -7.94 17.67
N SER A 52 -2.08 -8.06 17.09
CA SER A 52 -3.23 -8.68 17.72
C SER A 52 -3.37 -10.13 17.28
N GLN A 53 -3.69 -10.99 18.25
CA GLN A 53 -3.97 -12.39 18.01
C GLN A 53 -5.25 -12.79 18.74
N VAL A 54 -6.14 -13.43 18.01
CA VAL A 54 -7.35 -14.05 18.55
C VAL A 54 -7.17 -15.55 18.50
N THR A 55 -7.36 -16.22 19.63
CA THR A 55 -7.38 -17.67 19.71
C THR A 55 -8.69 -18.11 20.33
N LEU A 56 -9.43 -18.96 19.63
CA LEU A 56 -10.64 -19.58 20.16
C LEU A 56 -10.58 -21.11 20.07
N ILE A 57 -11.06 -21.79 21.12
CA ILE A 57 -11.17 -23.26 21.13
C ILE A 57 -12.41 -23.73 20.36
N GLY A 58 -13.47 -22.93 20.37
CA GLY A 58 -14.75 -23.26 19.75
C GLY A 58 -14.80 -22.97 18.24
N THR A 59 -16.01 -22.72 17.77
CA THR A 59 -16.30 -22.37 16.37
C THR A 59 -16.26 -20.85 16.17
N LEU A 60 -15.64 -20.42 15.06
CA LEU A 60 -15.74 -19.05 14.55
C LEU A 60 -16.91 -18.96 13.56
N ASN A 61 -17.94 -18.21 13.91
CA ASN A 61 -19.01 -17.84 13.00
C ASN A 61 -18.78 -16.39 12.55
N LEU A 62 -18.36 -16.21 11.30
CA LEU A 62 -18.07 -14.90 10.72
C LEU A 62 -18.93 -14.69 9.47
N ILE A 63 -19.99 -13.91 9.62
CA ILE A 63 -21.06 -13.81 8.62
C ILE A 63 -21.28 -12.34 8.24
N ASN A 64 -21.35 -12.07 6.93
CA ASN A 64 -21.65 -10.75 6.36
C ASN A 64 -20.81 -9.61 6.97
N SER A 65 -19.55 -9.89 7.28
CA SER A 65 -18.67 -8.97 8.02
C SER A 65 -17.51 -8.52 7.13
N SER A 66 -16.92 -7.37 7.44
CA SER A 66 -15.68 -6.93 6.82
C SER A 66 -14.50 -7.14 7.78
N LEU A 67 -13.33 -7.41 7.21
CA LEU A 67 -12.08 -7.53 7.94
C LEU A 67 -11.07 -6.54 7.36
N THR A 68 -10.56 -5.67 8.24
CA THR A 68 -9.48 -4.73 7.95
C THR A 68 -8.29 -5.08 8.83
N VAL A 69 -7.10 -5.13 8.24
CA VAL A 69 -5.86 -5.42 8.96
C VAL A 69 -4.94 -4.22 8.88
N ILE A 70 -4.55 -3.70 10.04
CA ILE A 70 -3.67 -2.55 10.17
C ILE A 70 -2.25 -3.02 10.42
N TYR A 71 -1.29 -2.47 9.67
CA TYR A 71 0.11 -2.83 9.82
C TYR A 71 1.04 -1.71 9.38
N ASN A 72 2.27 -1.74 9.90
CA ASN A 72 3.36 -0.87 9.49
C ASN A 72 4.27 -1.62 8.51
N THR A 73 4.56 -0.99 7.36
CA THR A 73 5.38 -1.54 6.28
C THR A 73 6.87 -1.62 6.59
N ASN A 74 7.36 -0.85 7.56
CA ASN A 74 8.80 -0.59 7.71
C ASN A 74 9.63 -1.80 8.16
N ASN A 75 9.01 -2.88 8.62
CA ASN A 75 9.68 -4.12 9.06
C ASN A 75 8.87 -5.39 8.73
N LEU A 76 8.03 -5.33 7.70
CA LEU A 76 7.20 -6.47 7.31
C LEU A 76 8.05 -7.46 6.50
N LEU A 77 8.28 -8.65 7.07
CA LEU A 77 8.91 -9.76 6.38
C LEU A 77 7.88 -10.53 5.55
N GLU A 78 8.35 -11.13 4.47
CA GLU A 78 7.57 -12.10 3.71
C GLU A 78 7.14 -13.25 4.63
N GLY A 79 5.87 -13.65 4.52
CA GLY A 79 5.36 -14.75 5.32
C GLY A 79 3.89 -14.64 5.67
N GLU A 80 3.44 -15.65 6.40
CA GLU A 80 2.06 -15.79 6.86
C GLU A 80 1.94 -15.33 8.31
N TYR A 81 1.06 -14.37 8.55
CA TYR A 81 0.79 -13.80 9.87
C TYR A 81 -0.61 -14.25 10.34
N PRO A 82 -0.70 -15.19 11.29
CA PRO A 82 -1.97 -15.66 11.79
C PRO A 82 -2.63 -14.61 12.69
N LEU A 83 -3.86 -14.22 12.36
CA LEU A 83 -4.64 -13.22 13.09
C LEU A 83 -5.67 -13.85 14.02
N ILE A 84 -6.40 -14.84 13.51
CA ILE A 84 -7.45 -15.55 14.24
C ILE A 84 -7.20 -17.04 14.08
N LYS A 85 -7.08 -17.77 15.20
CA LYS A 85 -6.97 -19.23 15.24
C LYS A 85 -8.24 -19.80 15.86
N PHE A 86 -8.76 -20.85 15.25
CA PHE A 86 -10.00 -21.53 15.64
C PHE A 86 -9.93 -23.02 15.35
N ASN A 87 -10.81 -23.80 15.98
CA ASN A 87 -10.89 -25.24 15.73
C ASN A 87 -11.80 -25.56 14.53
N SER A 88 -12.88 -24.78 14.36
CA SER A 88 -13.80 -24.89 13.24
C SER A 88 -14.36 -23.53 12.88
N SER A 89 -14.90 -23.38 11.67
CA SER A 89 -15.49 -22.12 11.25
C SER A 89 -16.68 -22.26 10.31
N ASN A 90 -17.58 -21.30 10.40
CA ASN A 90 -18.59 -20.99 9.39
C ASN A 90 -18.36 -19.55 8.92
N ILE A 91 -17.79 -19.40 7.72
CA ILE A 91 -17.38 -18.10 7.18
C ILE A 91 -18.20 -17.86 5.92
N GLN A 92 -19.00 -16.80 5.90
CA GLN A 92 -19.91 -16.48 4.81
C GLN A 92 -19.88 -14.98 4.50
N ASN A 93 -19.76 -14.63 3.22
CA ASN A 93 -19.80 -13.25 2.73
C ASN A 93 -18.85 -12.29 3.48
N VAL A 94 -17.61 -12.73 3.70
CA VAL A 94 -16.59 -11.91 4.36
C VAL A 94 -15.80 -11.12 3.33
N LYS A 95 -15.72 -9.81 3.53
CA LYS A 95 -14.95 -8.90 2.68
C LYS A 95 -13.65 -8.52 3.36
N TYR A 96 -12.52 -8.78 2.71
CA TYR A 96 -11.24 -8.24 3.14
C TYR A 96 -11.04 -6.83 2.55
N LEU A 97 -10.78 -5.86 3.42
CA LEU A 97 -10.50 -4.48 3.05
C LEU A 97 -9.01 -4.21 3.25
N ASN A 98 -8.26 -4.22 2.14
CA ASN A 98 -6.86 -3.82 2.14
C ASN A 98 -6.75 -2.32 1.93
N ASN A 99 -6.25 -1.59 2.93
CA ASN A 99 -6.07 -0.14 2.86
C ASN A 99 -4.69 0.28 2.32
N ASN A 100 -3.80 -0.67 1.97
CA ASN A 100 -2.44 -0.37 1.55
C ASN A 100 -2.13 -0.98 0.18
N THR A 101 -1.99 -0.12 -0.82
CA THR A 101 -1.70 -0.47 -2.22
C THR A 101 -0.25 -0.87 -2.48
N ASN A 102 0.65 -0.63 -1.52
CA ASN A 102 2.10 -0.80 -1.71
C ASN A 102 2.60 -2.17 -1.25
N CYS A 103 1.74 -2.98 -0.62
CA CYS A 103 2.03 -4.36 -0.25
C CYS A 103 1.12 -5.30 -1.02
N HIS A 104 1.71 -6.28 -1.71
CA HIS A 104 0.98 -7.45 -2.16
C HIS A 104 0.64 -8.33 -0.94
N ASN A 105 -0.53 -8.07 -0.37
CA ASN A 105 -1.09 -8.88 0.70
C ASN A 105 -2.32 -9.64 0.22
N GLN A 106 -2.59 -10.78 0.83
CA GLN A 106 -3.80 -11.54 0.59
C GLN A 106 -4.31 -12.10 1.91
N LEU A 107 -5.63 -12.09 2.08
CA LEU A 107 -6.26 -12.81 3.18
C LEU A 107 -6.29 -14.30 2.83
N LYS A 108 -5.66 -15.11 3.68
CA LYS A 108 -5.71 -16.56 3.61
C LYS A 108 -6.66 -17.08 4.68
N ILE A 109 -7.66 -17.82 4.26
CA ILE A 109 -8.61 -18.48 5.15
C ILE A 109 -8.36 -19.98 5.04
N SER A 110 -7.91 -20.58 6.13
CA SER A 110 -7.71 -22.01 6.27
C SER A 110 -8.79 -22.62 7.17
N PRO A 111 -8.90 -23.96 7.26
CA PRO A 111 -9.88 -24.61 8.12
C PRO A 111 -9.76 -24.27 9.62
N THR A 112 -8.59 -23.77 10.06
CA THR A 112 -8.29 -23.50 11.47
C THR A 112 -7.72 -22.11 11.74
N SER A 113 -7.58 -21.27 10.70
CA SER A 113 -7.03 -19.93 10.86
C SER A 113 -7.48 -18.95 9.78
N ILE A 114 -7.51 -17.68 10.16
CA ILE A 114 -7.45 -16.55 9.24
C ILE A 114 -6.08 -15.90 9.41
N SER A 115 -5.36 -15.76 8.32
CA SER A 115 -4.02 -15.18 8.26
C SER A 115 -3.91 -14.19 7.12
N VAL A 116 -2.94 -13.28 7.22
CA VAL A 116 -2.54 -12.42 6.11
C VAL A 116 -1.20 -12.91 5.60
N LEU A 117 -1.15 -13.19 4.29
CA LEU A 117 0.06 -13.56 3.58
C LEU A 117 0.65 -12.30 2.93
N PHE A 118 1.92 -12.04 3.20
CA PHE A 118 2.71 -11.02 2.50
C PHE A 118 3.68 -11.73 1.56
N SER A 119 3.56 -11.45 0.26
CA SER A 119 4.29 -12.17 -0.81
C SER A 119 5.57 -11.48 -1.28
N SER A 120 5.91 -10.32 -0.71
CA SER A 120 7.10 -9.57 -1.08
C SER A 120 7.54 -8.71 0.10
N SER A 121 8.81 -8.82 0.50
CA SER A 121 9.44 -7.94 1.48
C SER A 121 10.74 -7.33 0.94
N PRO A 122 11.05 -6.06 1.27
CA PRO A 122 10.19 -5.11 1.96
C PRO A 122 9.05 -4.63 1.04
N CYS A 123 7.88 -4.30 1.61
CA CYS A 123 6.89 -3.54 0.85
C CYS A 123 7.57 -2.23 0.43
N GLU A 124 7.87 -2.06 -0.85
CA GLU A 124 8.58 -0.88 -1.32
C GLU A 124 7.80 0.38 -0.92
N GLU A 125 8.41 1.22 -0.09
CA GLU A 125 8.06 2.63 -0.12
C GLU A 125 8.38 3.09 -1.55
N GLN A 126 7.35 3.36 -2.36
CA GLN A 126 7.51 4.19 -3.54
C GLN A 126 7.89 5.60 -3.09
N ASN A 127 9.12 5.75 -2.60
CA ASN A 127 9.83 7.00 -2.75
C ASN A 127 9.98 7.17 -4.25
N SER A 128 9.09 7.97 -4.82
CA SER A 128 9.23 8.52 -6.16
C SER A 128 10.45 9.44 -6.20
N THR A 129 11.64 8.87 -6.00
CA THR A 129 12.88 9.45 -6.52
C THR A 129 12.81 9.27 -8.03
N LEU A 130 12.05 10.16 -8.67
CA LEU A 130 12.28 10.55 -10.05
C LEU A 130 13.79 10.66 -10.20
N SER A 131 14.36 9.71 -10.94
CA SER A 131 15.78 9.62 -11.26
C SER A 131 16.30 11.01 -11.58
N VAL A 132 17.10 11.58 -10.66
CA VAL A 132 17.81 12.84 -10.86
C VAL A 132 18.68 12.76 -12.13
N GLY A 133 19.02 11.55 -12.58
CA GLY A 133 19.71 11.30 -13.85
C GLY A 133 18.94 11.71 -15.10
N LEU A 134 17.60 11.73 -15.07
CA LEU A 134 16.79 12.09 -16.25
C LEU A 134 16.69 13.62 -16.44
N ILE A 135 16.69 14.38 -15.34
CA ILE A 135 16.68 15.86 -15.38
C ILE A 135 18.02 16.41 -15.89
N VAL A 136 19.14 15.77 -15.51
CA VAL A 136 20.47 16.15 -16.01
C VAL A 136 20.61 15.81 -17.51
N GLY A 137 20.07 14.68 -17.96
CA GLY A 137 20.08 14.30 -19.37
C GLY A 137 19.31 15.30 -20.27
N ILE A 138 18.12 15.72 -19.87
CA ILE A 138 17.30 16.66 -20.65
C ILE A 138 17.93 18.06 -20.70
N THR A 139 18.50 18.54 -19.59
CA THR A 139 19.14 19.87 -19.56
C THR A 139 20.37 19.94 -20.46
N VAL A 140 21.20 18.89 -20.50
CA VAL A 140 22.37 18.86 -21.38
C VAL A 140 21.97 18.81 -22.86
N ILE A 141 20.96 18.03 -23.22
CA ILE A 141 20.50 17.93 -24.62
C ILE A 141 19.93 19.27 -25.11
N VAL A 142 19.11 19.95 -24.29
CA VAL A 142 18.55 21.26 -24.65
C VAL A 142 19.67 22.30 -24.83
N LEU A 143 20.69 22.30 -23.96
CA LEU A 143 21.82 23.23 -24.06
C LEU A 143 22.61 23.04 -25.36
N VAL A 144 22.88 21.78 -25.75
CA VAL A 144 23.62 21.46 -26.98
C VAL A 144 22.83 21.89 -28.22
N ILE A 145 21.51 21.70 -28.23
CA ILE A 145 20.65 22.12 -29.35
C ILE A 145 20.64 23.65 -29.47
N VAL A 146 20.50 24.38 -28.36
CA VAL A 146 20.48 25.86 -28.36
C VAL A 146 21.83 26.41 -28.84
N LEU A 147 22.95 25.87 -28.36
CA LEU A 147 24.28 26.29 -28.82
C LEU A 147 24.49 25.98 -30.31
N GLY A 148 24.09 24.78 -30.77
CA GLY A 148 24.16 24.39 -32.17
C GLY A 148 23.38 25.33 -33.10
N ILE A 149 22.14 25.66 -32.74
CA ILE A 149 21.30 26.60 -33.51
C ILE A 149 21.95 27.99 -33.55
N THR A 150 22.51 28.46 -32.42
CA THR A 150 23.13 29.78 -32.34
C THR A 150 24.35 29.88 -33.26
N ILE A 151 25.21 28.85 -33.29
CA ILE A 151 26.38 28.80 -34.18
C ILE A 151 25.95 28.79 -35.66
N VAL A 152 24.94 28.01 -36.02
CA VAL A 152 24.43 27.94 -37.41
C VAL A 152 23.87 29.29 -37.86
N LEU A 153 23.11 29.98 -37.00
CA LEU A 153 22.55 31.29 -37.32
C LEU A 153 23.62 32.38 -37.45
N ILE A 154 24.68 32.33 -36.64
CA ILE A 154 25.82 33.25 -36.77
C ILE A 154 26.52 33.01 -38.11
N LYS A 155 26.81 31.75 -38.46
CA LYS A 155 27.45 31.42 -39.74
C LYS A 155 26.63 31.89 -40.95
N GLN A 156 25.32 31.65 -40.95
CA GLN A 156 24.45 32.13 -42.03
C GLN A 156 24.41 33.66 -42.14
N ARG A 157 24.60 34.40 -41.05
CA ARG A 157 24.69 35.87 -41.10
C ARG A 157 26.02 36.35 -41.67
N THR A 158 27.13 35.66 -41.38
CA THR A 158 28.45 35.99 -41.93
C THR A 158 28.47 35.75 -43.44
N ASP A 159 28.01 34.59 -43.90
CA ASP A 159 27.97 34.24 -45.32
C ASP A 159 27.12 35.24 -46.15
N LYS A 160 26.03 35.76 -45.55
CA LYS A 160 25.19 36.80 -46.17
C LYS A 160 25.83 38.19 -46.21
N LYS A 161 26.76 38.50 -45.30
CA LYS A 161 27.50 39.77 -45.32
C LYS A 161 28.60 39.74 -46.38
N ASP A 162 29.32 38.63 -46.49
CA ASP A 162 30.39 38.47 -47.48
C ASP A 162 29.85 38.49 -48.92
N LEU A 163 28.67 37.91 -49.15
CA LEU A 163 27.98 37.99 -50.46
C LEU A 163 27.52 39.41 -50.83
N LYS A 164 27.23 40.28 -49.85
CA LYS A 164 26.87 41.68 -50.12
C LYS A 164 28.09 42.54 -50.47
N GLU A 165 29.24 42.29 -49.85
CA GLU A 165 30.48 43.01 -50.22
C GLU A 165 30.99 42.61 -51.61
N LEU A 166 30.90 41.33 -51.98
CA LEU A 166 31.26 40.85 -53.31
C LEU A 166 30.31 41.35 -54.42
N GLY A 167 29.04 41.61 -54.09
CA GLY A 167 28.06 42.18 -55.02
C GLY A 167 28.20 43.69 -55.24
N LEU A 168 28.73 44.43 -54.26
CA LEU A 168 28.92 45.88 -54.34
C LEU A 168 30.21 46.29 -55.07
N GLN A 169 31.24 45.43 -55.08
CA GLN A 169 32.47 45.72 -55.83
C GLN A 169 32.35 45.54 -57.35
N ARG A 170 31.31 44.87 -57.86
CA ARG A 170 31.16 44.60 -59.31
C ARG A 170 30.57 45.76 -60.12
N TRP A 171 30.19 46.86 -59.46
CA TRP A 171 29.58 48.04 -60.11
C TRP A 171 30.36 49.35 -59.86
N SER A 172 31.63 49.27 -59.45
CA SER A 172 32.52 50.43 -59.34
C SER A 172 33.80 50.23 -60.14
N LYS A 173 33.67 50.30 -61.46
CA LYS A 173 34.70 50.84 -62.36
C LYS A 173 34.12 51.06 -63.75
#